data_AF-A0A172UWL6-F1
#
_entry.id   AF-A0A172UWL6-F1
#
_cell.length_a   1.000
_cell.length_b   1.000
_cell.length_c   1.000
_cell.angle_alpha   90.00
_cell.angle_beta   90.00
_cell.angle_gamma   90.00
#
_symmetry.space_group_name_H-M   'P 1'
#
loop_
_entity.id
_entity.type
_entity.pdbx_description
1 polymer ?
#
loop_
_entity_poly.entity_id
_entity_poly.type
_entity_poly.pdbx_seq_one_letter_code
_entity_poly.pdbx_strand_id
1 'polypeptide(L)'
;MSQILYNYPGMKEVVGQMQTQATSLDALGGNVEAEQAALGAAWQGPTGMTVNQWIAQWNAALQETITGLRGMATAYDDNTNQMMGRDAHQGAKWG
;
A
#
# COMPACT_ATOMS: atom_id res chain seq x y z
N MET A 1 -31.83 17.04 4.96
CA MET A 1 -30.51 16.61 4.45
C MET A 1 -30.07 15.42 5.27
N SER A 2 -30.02 14.22 4.67
CA SER A 2 -29.44 13.06 5.35
C SER A 2 -27.97 13.38 5.61
N GLN A 3 -27.58 13.48 6.86
CA GLN A 3 -26.20 13.77 7.26
C GLN A 3 -25.37 12.53 6.87
N ILE A 4 -24.45 12.68 5.91
CA ILE A 4 -23.43 11.66 5.67
C ILE A 4 -22.58 11.64 6.95
N LEU A 5 -22.82 10.67 7.84
CA LEU A 5 -21.94 10.44 8.97
C LEU A 5 -20.67 9.77 8.43
N TYR A 6 -19.64 10.57 8.20
CA TYR A 6 -18.30 10.03 7.98
C TYR A 6 -17.82 9.33 9.26
N ASN A 7 -17.56 8.02 9.18
CA ASN A 7 -16.97 7.25 10.27
C ASN A 7 -15.45 7.48 10.30
N TYR A 8 -15.02 8.63 10.84
CA TYR A 8 -13.60 8.98 10.92
C TYR A 8 -12.73 7.91 11.57
N PRO A 9 -13.12 7.28 12.71
CA PRO A 9 -12.37 6.15 13.26
C PRO A 9 -12.19 4.98 12.27
N GLY A 10 -13.26 4.56 11.59
CA GLY A 10 -13.18 3.48 10.60
C GLY A 10 -12.33 3.84 9.38
N MET A 11 -12.38 5.10 8.94
CA MET A 11 -11.50 5.60 7.88
C MET A 11 -10.01 5.55 8.29
N LYS A 12 -9.69 5.92 9.53
CA LYS A 12 -8.33 5.78 10.06
C LYS A 12 -7.89 4.32 10.20
N GLU A 13 -8.81 3.42 10.50
CA GLU A 13 -8.52 1.98 10.50
C GLU A 13 -8.09 1.50 9.10
N VAL A 14 -8.77 1.94 8.04
CA VAL A 14 -8.40 1.62 6.65
C VAL A 14 -6.97 2.05 6.32
N VAL A 15 -6.51 3.21 6.81
CA VAL A 15 -5.11 3.64 6.66
C VAL A 15 -4.15 2.64 7.30
N GLY A 16 -4.44 2.18 8.53
CA GLY A 16 -3.65 1.16 9.21
C GLY A 16 -3.64 -0.18 8.47
N GLN A 17 -4.79 -0.57 7.88
CA GLN A 17 -4.90 -1.78 7.06
C GLN A 17 -4.03 -1.68 5.79
N MET A 18 -4.04 -0.53 5.10
CA MET A 18 -3.19 -0.29 3.92
C MET A 18 -1.70 -0.34 4.27
N GLN A 19 -1.29 0.24 5.39
CA GLN A 19 0.10 0.17 5.87
C GLN A 19 0.51 -1.27 6.20
N THR A 20 -0.36 -2.02 6.87
CA THR A 20 -0.14 -3.44 7.18
C THR A 20 0.00 -4.26 5.90
N GLN A 21 -0.87 -4.02 4.92
CA GLN A 21 -0.81 -4.69 3.62
C GLN A 21 0.49 -4.38 2.88
N ALA A 22 1.00 -3.15 2.93
CA ALA A 22 2.29 -2.79 2.34
C ALA A 22 3.46 -3.57 2.97
N THR A 23 3.45 -3.72 4.30
CA THR A 23 4.46 -4.55 5.00
C THR A 23 4.31 -6.03 4.66
N SER A 24 3.08 -6.54 4.53
CA SER A 24 2.85 -7.92 4.11
C SER A 24 3.35 -8.19 2.69
N LEU A 25 3.15 -7.23 1.76
CA LEU A 25 3.65 -7.33 0.39
C LEU A 25 5.17 -7.36 0.34
N ASP A 26 5.85 -6.55 1.15
CA ASP A 26 7.32 -6.54 1.25
C ASP A 26 7.86 -7.91 1.70
N ALA A 27 7.29 -8.45 2.78
CA ALA A 27 7.70 -9.75 3.31
C ALA A 27 7.43 -10.91 2.33
N LEU A 28 6.23 -10.94 1.74
CA LEU A 28 5.87 -11.95 0.74
C LEU A 28 6.76 -11.83 -0.51
N GLY A 29 7.05 -10.60 -0.94
CA GLY A 29 7.87 -10.33 -2.10
C GLY A 29 9.32 -10.78 -1.94
N GLY A 30 9.90 -10.57 -0.75
CA GLY A 30 11.24 -11.08 -0.41
C GLY A 30 11.32 -12.60 -0.36
N ASN A 31 10.27 -13.28 0.13
CA ASN A 31 10.21 -14.74 0.10
C ASN A 31 10.21 -15.28 -1.33
N VAL A 32 9.43 -14.67 -2.22
CA VAL A 32 9.37 -15.05 -3.63
C VAL A 32 10.73 -14.84 -4.31
N GLU A 33 11.41 -13.73 -4.05
CA GLU A 33 12.78 -13.49 -4.54
C GLU A 33 13.74 -14.59 -4.08
N ALA A 34 13.74 -14.92 -2.79
CA ALA A 34 14.61 -15.94 -2.21
C ALA A 34 14.37 -17.32 -2.81
N GLU A 35 13.11 -17.70 -3.03
CA GLU A 35 12.75 -18.96 -3.68
C GLU A 35 13.26 -19.03 -5.13
N GLN A 36 13.05 -17.97 -5.91
CA GLN A 36 13.53 -17.97 -7.30
C GLN A 36 15.05 -17.94 -7.40
N ALA A 37 15.74 -17.24 -6.48
CA ALA A 37 17.19 -17.29 -6.40
C ALA A 37 17.70 -18.72 -6.12
N ALA A 38 17.06 -19.45 -5.21
CA ALA A 38 17.41 -20.84 -4.89
C ALA A 38 17.13 -21.80 -6.07
N LEU A 39 16.06 -21.56 -6.84
CA LEU A 39 15.70 -22.36 -8.01
C LEU A 39 16.41 -21.92 -9.30
N GLY A 40 17.27 -20.89 -9.23
CA GLY A 40 17.85 -20.22 -10.39
C GLY A 40 18.63 -21.12 -11.36
N ALA A 41 19.18 -22.25 -10.89
CA ALA A 41 19.89 -23.21 -11.74
C ALA A 41 18.97 -23.96 -12.73
N ALA A 42 17.68 -24.11 -12.40
CA ALA A 42 16.67 -24.74 -13.26
C ALA A 42 15.85 -23.70 -14.04
N TRP A 43 16.17 -22.42 -13.90
CA TRP A 43 15.43 -21.33 -14.49
C TRP A 43 15.56 -21.34 -16.01
N GLN A 44 14.42 -21.46 -16.70
CA GLN A 44 14.35 -21.35 -18.16
C GLN A 44 13.78 -20.01 -18.63
N GLY A 45 13.10 -19.29 -17.74
CA GLY A 45 12.59 -17.93 -17.93
C GLY A 45 11.59 -17.76 -19.09
N PRO A 46 10.76 -16.71 -19.07
CA PRO A 46 10.07 -16.28 -20.27
C PRO A 46 11.10 -15.72 -21.27
N THR A 47 11.04 -16.10 -22.55
CA THR A 47 11.83 -15.49 -23.64
C THR A 47 13.36 -15.48 -23.43
N GLY A 48 13.92 -16.43 -22.67
CA GLY A 48 15.36 -16.48 -22.38
C GLY A 48 15.83 -15.48 -21.32
N MET A 49 14.92 -14.87 -20.57
CA MET A 49 15.25 -14.03 -19.41
C MET A 49 15.98 -14.85 -18.36
N THR A 50 17.14 -14.39 -17.90
CA THR A 50 17.89 -15.02 -16.80
C THR A 50 17.22 -14.76 -15.45
N VAL A 51 17.47 -15.63 -14.46
CA VAL A 51 16.90 -15.46 -13.11
C VAL A 51 17.30 -14.12 -12.49
N ASN A 52 18.54 -13.66 -12.71
CA ASN A 52 19.02 -12.38 -12.17
C ASN A 52 18.30 -11.18 -12.80
N GLN A 53 17.99 -11.24 -14.10
CA GLN A 53 17.19 -10.19 -14.75
C GLN A 53 15.76 -10.20 -14.23
N TRP A 54 15.19 -11.37 -14.00
CA TRP A 54 13.87 -11.51 -13.41
C TRP A 54 13.82 -10.93 -11.99
N ILE A 55 14.80 -11.26 -11.13
CA ILE A 55 14.93 -10.72 -9.77
C ILE A 55 15.01 -9.20 -9.79
N ALA A 56 15.82 -8.62 -10.68
CA ALA A 56 15.93 -7.17 -10.80
C ALA A 56 14.59 -6.51 -11.18
N GLN A 57 13.84 -7.09 -12.13
CA GLN A 57 12.52 -6.59 -12.51
C GLN A 57 11.48 -6.77 -11.40
N TRP A 58 11.51 -7.91 -10.71
CA TRP A 58 10.66 -8.21 -9.56
C TRP A 58 10.84 -7.17 -8.46
N ASN A 59 12.09 -6.91 -8.06
CA ASN A 59 12.41 -5.96 -7.00
C ASN A 59 11.96 -4.54 -7.36
N ALA A 60 12.14 -4.12 -8.62
CA ALA A 60 11.66 -2.82 -9.08
C ALA A 60 10.13 -2.70 -9.00
N ALA A 61 9.40 -3.70 -9.50
CA ALA A 61 7.94 -3.70 -9.49
C ALA A 61 7.36 -3.79 -8.07
N LEU A 62 7.99 -4.58 -7.21
CA LEU A 62 7.60 -4.72 -5.80
C LEU A 62 7.76 -3.38 -5.07
N GLN A 63 8.90 -2.70 -5.24
CA GLN A 63 9.15 -1.39 -4.62
C GLN A 63 8.19 -0.32 -5.14
N GLU A 64 7.88 -0.30 -6.44
CA GLU A 64 6.89 0.60 -7.00
C GLU A 64 5.50 0.37 -6.38
N THR A 65 5.08 -0.89 -6.25
CA THR A 65 3.79 -1.26 -5.67
C THR A 65 3.69 -0.85 -4.20
N ILE A 66 4.72 -1.14 -3.40
CA ILE A 66 4.77 -0.76 -1.98
C ILE A 66 4.73 0.77 -1.83
N THR A 67 5.50 1.48 -2.65
CA THR A 67 5.54 2.95 -2.65
C THR A 67 4.17 3.53 -3.01
N GLY A 68 3.52 2.98 -4.04
CA GLY A 68 2.16 3.36 -4.43
C GLY A 68 1.15 3.16 -3.30
N LEU A 69 1.16 2.01 -2.64
CA LEU A 69 0.24 1.71 -1.54
C LEU A 69 0.46 2.62 -0.32
N ARG A 70 1.73 2.88 0.04
CA ARG A 70 2.07 3.84 1.11
C ARG A 70 1.65 5.28 0.74
N GLY A 71 1.82 5.66 -0.52
CA GLY A 71 1.37 6.95 -1.03
C GLY A 71 -0.15 7.10 -0.96
N MET A 72 -0.90 6.08 -1.35
CA MET A 72 -2.36 6.04 -1.22
C MET A 72 -2.80 6.15 0.25
N ALA A 73 -2.17 5.39 1.15
CA ALA A 73 -2.48 5.45 2.58
C ALA A 73 -2.27 6.85 3.15
N THR A 74 -1.19 7.53 2.75
CA THR A 74 -0.88 8.90 3.16
C THR A 74 -1.93 9.88 2.65
N ALA A 75 -2.24 9.83 1.35
CA ALA A 75 -3.24 10.73 0.75
C ALA A 75 -4.64 10.53 1.37
N TYR A 76 -4.99 9.28 1.68
CA TYR A 76 -6.24 8.95 2.35
C TYR A 76 -6.26 9.48 3.79
N ASP A 77 -5.16 9.34 4.53
CA ASP A 77 -5.04 9.83 5.90
C ASP A 77 -5.19 11.36 5.97
N ASP A 78 -4.51 12.07 5.07
CA ASP A 78 -4.56 13.52 4.93
C ASP A 78 -5.97 13.99 4.60
N ASN A 79 -6.63 13.34 3.64
CA ASN A 79 -8.01 13.66 3.28
C ASN A 79 -8.94 13.47 4.49
N THR A 80 -8.80 12.36 5.21
CA THR A 80 -9.58 12.06 6.43
C THR A 80 -9.36 13.13 7.50
N ASN A 81 -8.12 13.58 7.73
CA ASN A 81 -7.81 14.64 8.68
C ASN A 81 -8.45 15.98 8.29
N GLN A 82 -8.37 16.34 7.00
CA GLN A 82 -8.96 17.58 6.48
C GLN A 82 -10.50 17.58 6.62
N MET A 83 -11.14 16.45 6.34
CA MET A 83 -12.58 16.27 6.49
C MET A 83 -13.00 16.41 7.95
N MET A 84 -12.32 15.69 8.86
CA MET A 84 -12.60 15.74 10.30
C MET A 84 -12.45 17.15 10.87
N GLY A 85 -11.37 17.86 10.48
CA GLY A 85 -11.14 19.25 10.90
C GLY A 85 -12.25 20.19 10.40
N ARG A 86 -12.63 20.07 9.12
CA ARG A 86 -13.74 20.86 8.55
C ARG A 86 -15.04 20.62 9.32
N ASP A 87 -15.38 19.38 9.61
CA ASP A 87 -16.63 19.04 10.30
C ASP A 87 -16.63 19.57 11.74
N ALA A 88 -15.51 19.47 12.46
CA ALA A 88 -15.36 20.08 13.78
C ALA A 88 -15.56 21.61 13.75
N HIS A 89 -14.99 22.29 12.75
CA HIS A 89 -15.19 23.74 12.58
C HIS A 89 -16.62 24.12 12.20
N GLN A 90 -17.32 23.32 11.39
CA GLN A 90 -18.73 23.57 11.05
C GLN A 90 -19.65 23.36 12.27
N GLY A 91 -19.37 22.36 13.10
CA GLY A 91 -20.08 22.16 14.37
C GLY A 91 -19.92 23.33 15.34
N ALA A 92 -18.70 23.88 15.44
CA ALA A 92 -18.41 25.01 16.32
C ALA A 92 -19.06 26.34 15.88
N LYS A 93 -19.44 26.50 14.60
CA LYS A 93 -20.08 27.73 14.11
C LYS A 93 -21.52 27.92 14.61
N TRP A 94 -22.18 26.84 15.02
CA TRP A 94 -23.60 26.84 15.37
C TRP A 94 -23.87 26.26 16.77
N GLY A 95 -22.83 25.98 17.56
CA GLY A 95 -22.90 25.52 18.95
C GLY A 95 -22.79 26.65 19.96
#